data_AF-A0A5N5SNJ9-F1
#
_entry.id   AF-A0A5N5SNJ9-F1
#
_cell.length_a   1.000
_cell.length_b   1.000
_cell.length_c   1.000
_cell.angle_alpha   90.00
_cell.angle_beta   90.00
_cell.angle_gamma   90.00
#
_symmetry.space_group_name_H-M   'P 1'
#
loop_
_entity.id
_entity.type
_entity.pdbx_description
1 polymer ?
#
loop_
_entity_poly.entity_id
_entity_poly.type
_entity_poly.pdbx_seq_one_letter_code
_entity_poly.pdbx_strand_id
1 'polypeptide(L)'
;MIDYCELPICRHNSFARYFGDSKPDCRKQCDFCTNSKQTEKRVDDFKACLMRKKEFRFGPSNVTEDFDESDLYEGGRRGQKRLYEDYENDDESEGIDTEGKRMRESLIKEQFALRRKGGAEKSLKRKKEEDEKKEEEERAGRSRLKAVQYTGTKIVGLNIATRESYWQLILQSLIKNYDTCIVLPQYESNTANKLSERDIEDIALDLEYQKFTSNSVKMMYQKGMMSVMMNIRKNTEANKMQEELLTHTPTLSLMQALQLRLKMKLKPQRSKVDKENPKQT
;
A
#
# COMPACT_ATOMS: atom_id res chain seq x y z
N MET A 1 13.88 -21.44 -56.69
CA MET A 1 12.51 -21.01 -57.09
C MET A 1 11.97 -19.86 -56.24
N ILE A 2 12.62 -19.48 -55.14
CA ILE A 2 12.21 -18.31 -54.32
C ILE A 2 12.75 -16.99 -54.92
N ASP A 3 13.85 -17.07 -55.68
CA ASP A 3 14.59 -15.93 -56.25
C ASP A 3 13.76 -15.01 -57.16
N TYR A 4 12.71 -15.53 -57.84
CA TYR A 4 11.85 -14.71 -58.69
C TYR A 4 10.97 -13.74 -57.89
N CYS A 5 10.69 -14.04 -56.62
CA CYS A 5 9.90 -13.18 -55.73
C CYS A 5 10.75 -12.09 -55.07
N GLU A 6 12.07 -12.30 -54.97
CA GLU A 6 12.96 -11.45 -54.17
C GLU A 6 13.85 -10.55 -55.04
N LEU A 7 14.12 -10.96 -56.28
CA LEU A 7 15.02 -10.25 -57.20
C LEU A 7 14.26 -9.72 -58.41
N PRO A 8 14.59 -8.51 -58.90
CA PRO A 8 14.06 -7.98 -60.15
C PRO A 8 14.75 -8.69 -61.32
N ILE A 9 14.25 -9.88 -61.67
CA ILE A 9 14.74 -10.68 -62.80
C ILE A 9 13.58 -11.20 -63.64
N CYS A 10 13.86 -11.53 -64.91
CA CYS A 10 12.86 -12.14 -65.78
C CYS A 10 12.35 -13.47 -65.21
N ARG A 11 11.02 -13.57 -65.04
CA ARG A 11 10.36 -14.78 -64.51
C ARG A 11 10.66 -16.03 -65.35
N HIS A 12 10.62 -15.91 -66.68
CA HIS A 12 10.88 -17.01 -67.60
C HIS A 12 12.34 -17.47 -67.58
N ASN A 13 13.28 -16.54 -67.36
CA ASN A 13 14.69 -16.89 -67.16
C ASN A 13 14.91 -17.63 -65.83
N SER A 14 14.23 -17.20 -64.77
CA SER A 14 14.30 -17.89 -63.47
C SER A 14 13.76 -19.31 -63.55
N PHE A 15 12.68 -19.54 -64.28
CA PHE A 15 12.13 -20.88 -64.49
C PHE A 15 13.06 -21.73 -65.38
N ALA A 16 13.54 -21.20 -66.50
CA ALA A 16 14.45 -21.94 -67.38
C ALA A 16 15.73 -22.38 -66.66
N ARG A 17 16.35 -21.48 -65.86
CA ARG A 17 17.52 -21.83 -65.03
C ARG A 17 17.23 -22.90 -63.99
N TYR A 18 16.02 -22.95 -63.45
CA TYR A 18 15.63 -23.95 -62.46
C TYR A 18 15.48 -25.35 -63.08
N PHE A 19 14.92 -25.42 -64.29
CA PHE A 19 14.73 -26.68 -65.01
C PHE A 19 15.94 -27.11 -65.86
N GLY A 20 16.97 -26.27 -65.96
CA GLY A 20 18.16 -26.52 -66.77
C GLY A 20 17.98 -26.24 -68.26
N ASP A 21 16.88 -25.58 -68.63
CA ASP A 21 16.56 -25.21 -70.00
C ASP A 21 17.30 -23.95 -70.46
N SER A 22 17.46 -23.81 -71.78
CA SER A 22 17.99 -22.60 -72.38
C SER A 22 17.07 -21.40 -72.15
N LYS A 23 17.63 -20.21 -71.94
CA LYS A 23 16.88 -18.98 -71.69
C LYS A 23 15.90 -18.68 -72.84
N PRO A 24 14.58 -18.63 -72.57
CA PRO A 24 13.59 -18.30 -73.59
C PRO A 24 13.56 -16.79 -73.90
N ASP A 25 13.19 -16.45 -75.14
CA ASP A 25 13.03 -15.06 -75.59
C ASP A 25 11.72 -14.46 -75.03
N CYS A 26 11.81 -13.84 -73.85
CA CYS A 26 10.66 -13.35 -73.10
C CYS A 26 9.99 -12.09 -73.69
N ARG A 27 10.75 -11.24 -74.40
CA ARG A 27 10.30 -9.94 -74.95
C ARG A 27 9.49 -9.08 -73.96
N LYS A 28 8.15 -9.19 -73.96
CA LYS A 28 7.22 -8.43 -73.08
C LYS A 28 6.20 -9.31 -72.33
N GLN A 29 6.49 -10.60 -72.20
CA GLN A 29 5.58 -11.57 -71.57
C GLN A 29 5.69 -11.63 -70.03
N CYS A 30 6.58 -10.83 -69.42
CA CYS A 30 6.67 -10.71 -67.96
C CYS A 30 6.97 -9.28 -67.55
N ASP A 31 6.61 -8.93 -66.31
CA ASP A 31 6.69 -7.56 -65.80
C ASP A 31 8.12 -6.97 -65.89
N PHE A 32 9.14 -7.79 -65.63
CA PHE A 32 10.53 -7.34 -65.70
C PHE A 32 10.98 -7.03 -67.13
N CYS A 33 10.65 -7.90 -68.10
CA CYS A 33 11.02 -7.67 -69.49
C CYS A 33 10.16 -6.59 -70.16
N THR A 34 8.94 -6.36 -69.66
CA THR A 34 8.10 -5.24 -70.07
C THR A 34 8.62 -3.91 -69.52
N ASN A 35 8.99 -3.85 -68.24
CA ASN A 35 9.51 -2.65 -67.60
C ASN A 35 10.44 -2.96 -66.39
N SER A 36 11.74 -3.08 -66.66
CA SER A 36 12.78 -3.35 -65.64
C SER A 36 12.79 -2.29 -64.54
N LYS A 37 12.73 -1.00 -64.91
CA LYS A 37 12.83 0.10 -63.94
C LYS A 37 11.64 0.15 -62.99
N GLN A 38 10.44 -0.13 -63.49
CA GLN A 38 9.25 -0.12 -62.64
C GLN A 38 9.22 -1.32 -61.69
N THR A 39 9.70 -2.48 -62.14
CA THR A 39 9.78 -3.68 -61.30
C THR A 39 10.86 -3.54 -60.22
N GLU A 40 12.02 -2.96 -60.53
CA GLU A 40 13.05 -2.60 -59.55
C GLU A 40 12.50 -1.66 -58.47
N LYS A 41 11.82 -0.57 -58.87
CA LYS A 41 11.20 0.36 -57.91
C LYS A 41 10.20 -0.33 -56.97
N ARG A 42 9.34 -1.20 -57.49
CA ARG A 42 8.37 -1.95 -56.66
C ARG A 42 9.06 -2.87 -55.66
N VAL A 43 10.18 -3.49 -56.03
CA VAL A 43 10.97 -4.33 -55.12
C VAL A 43 11.62 -3.46 -54.04
N ASP A 44 12.15 -2.29 -54.39
CA ASP A 44 12.75 -1.36 -53.43
C ASP A 44 11.71 -0.77 -52.46
N ASP A 45 10.52 -0.40 -52.95
CA ASP A 45 9.40 0.06 -52.12
C ASP A 45 8.97 -1.03 -51.12
N PHE A 46 8.91 -2.28 -51.57
CA PHE A 46 8.58 -3.42 -50.71
C PHE A 46 9.64 -3.64 -49.62
N LYS A 47 10.92 -3.58 -49.97
CA LYS A 47 12.03 -3.66 -49.00
C LYS A 47 11.99 -2.49 -48.01
N ALA A 48 11.72 -1.28 -48.48
CA ALA A 48 11.55 -0.11 -47.63
C ALA A 48 10.38 -0.28 -46.64
N CYS A 49 9.25 -0.85 -47.08
CA CYS A 49 8.11 -1.17 -46.22
C CYS A 49 8.45 -2.22 -45.16
N LEU A 50 9.20 -3.27 -45.52
CA LEU A 50 9.64 -4.31 -44.57
C LEU A 50 10.56 -3.75 -43.48
N MET A 51 11.51 -2.88 -43.85
CA MET A 51 12.39 -2.20 -42.89
C MET A 51 11.58 -1.29 -41.96
N ARG A 52 10.64 -0.51 -42.52
CA ARG A 52 9.74 0.37 -41.76
C ARG A 52 8.85 -0.40 -40.79
N LYS A 53 8.48 -1.65 -41.09
CA LYS A 53 7.62 -2.51 -40.25
C LYS A 53 8.34 -3.08 -39.02
N LYS A 54 9.67 -3.14 -39.01
CA LYS A 54 10.47 -3.57 -37.85
C LYS A 54 10.63 -2.45 -36.80
N GLU A 55 10.62 -1.19 -37.23
CA GLU A 55 10.83 -0.03 -36.36
C GLU A 55 9.54 0.77 -36.08
N PHE A 56 8.49 0.61 -36.89
CA PHE A 56 7.26 1.41 -36.79
C PHE A 56 6.02 0.51 -36.65
N ARG A 57 5.63 0.24 -35.39
CA ARG A 57 4.25 -0.16 -35.09
C ARG A 57 3.35 1.04 -35.33
N PHE A 58 2.47 0.94 -36.34
CA PHE A 58 1.29 1.78 -36.56
C PHE A 58 1.44 3.26 -36.18
N GLY A 59 2.18 4.04 -36.97
CA GLY A 59 2.02 5.49 -37.00
C GLY A 59 1.49 5.94 -38.37
N PRO A 60 0.92 7.16 -38.44
CA PRO A 60 0.15 7.62 -39.58
C PRO A 60 0.99 7.55 -40.86
N SER A 61 0.41 6.94 -41.89
CA SER A 61 0.94 7.05 -43.25
C SER A 61 0.98 8.54 -43.57
N ASN A 62 2.15 9.09 -43.86
CA ASN A 62 2.29 10.44 -44.38
C ASN A 62 1.61 10.45 -45.75
N VAL A 63 0.32 10.77 -45.75
CA VAL A 63 -0.39 11.15 -46.96
C VAL A 63 0.32 12.41 -47.44
N THR A 64 0.87 12.33 -48.65
CA THR A 64 1.52 13.42 -49.38
C THR A 64 0.70 14.71 -49.25
N GLU A 65 1.38 15.84 -49.04
CA GLU A 65 0.78 17.18 -48.81
C GLU A 65 -0.21 17.64 -49.90
N ASP A 66 -0.24 16.96 -51.05
CA ASP A 66 -1.13 17.27 -52.17
C ASP A 66 -2.54 16.64 -52.08
N PHE A 67 -2.87 15.91 -51.00
CA PHE A 67 -4.22 15.37 -50.83
C PHE A 67 -5.11 16.41 -50.12
N ASP A 68 -6.08 16.97 -50.85
CA ASP A 68 -7.03 17.92 -50.29
C ASP A 68 -7.96 17.22 -49.29
N GLU A 69 -7.56 17.25 -48.02
CA GLU A 69 -8.30 16.65 -46.90
C GLU A 69 -9.65 17.35 -46.64
N SER A 70 -9.93 18.50 -47.28
CA SER A 70 -11.18 19.27 -47.09
C SER A 70 -12.39 18.64 -47.77
N ASP A 71 -12.17 17.80 -48.79
CA ASP A 71 -13.22 17.05 -49.50
C ASP A 71 -13.68 15.80 -48.72
N LEU A 72 -12.96 15.45 -47.65
CA LEU A 72 -13.31 14.33 -46.77
C LEU A 72 -14.31 14.80 -45.71
N TYR A 73 -15.38 14.02 -45.49
CA TYR A 73 -16.39 14.30 -44.47
C TYR A 73 -15.72 14.56 -43.11
N GLU A 74 -15.96 15.74 -42.55
CA GLU A 74 -15.36 16.25 -41.30
C GLU A 74 -13.82 16.32 -41.29
N GLY A 75 -13.17 16.47 -42.45
CA GLY A 75 -11.71 16.59 -42.58
C GLY A 75 -10.94 15.31 -42.24
N GLY A 76 -11.63 14.16 -42.21
CA GLY A 76 -11.03 12.87 -41.96
C GLY A 76 -10.42 12.69 -40.57
N ARG A 77 -9.43 11.79 -40.47
CA ARG A 77 -8.72 11.52 -39.20
C ARG A 77 -8.05 12.76 -38.61
N ARG A 78 -7.61 13.68 -39.48
CA ARG A 78 -6.92 14.91 -39.07
C ARG A 78 -7.92 15.98 -38.62
N GLY A 79 -9.07 16.07 -39.26
CA GLY A 79 -10.21 16.88 -38.80
C GLY A 79 -10.73 16.40 -37.44
N GLN A 80 -10.89 15.10 -37.23
CA GLN A 80 -11.28 14.54 -35.93
C GLN A 80 -10.27 14.85 -34.82
N LYS A 81 -8.97 14.83 -35.13
CA LYS A 81 -7.93 15.24 -34.19
C LYS A 81 -8.01 16.73 -33.84
N ARG A 82 -8.23 17.60 -34.84
CA ARG A 82 -8.42 19.04 -34.63
C ARG A 82 -9.63 19.33 -33.75
N LEU A 83 -10.76 18.66 -34.00
CA LEU A 83 -11.94 18.79 -33.15
C LEU A 83 -11.64 18.41 -31.70
N TYR A 84 -10.93 17.30 -31.49
CA TYR A 84 -10.54 16.86 -30.14
C TYR A 84 -9.64 17.89 -29.43
N GLU A 85 -8.67 18.47 -30.14
CA GLU A 85 -7.78 19.51 -29.60
C GLU A 85 -8.52 20.82 -29.29
N ASP A 86 -9.54 21.18 -30.09
CA ASP A 86 -10.41 22.34 -29.82
C ASP A 86 -11.25 22.15 -28.54
N TYR A 87 -11.81 20.95 -28.35
CA TYR A 87 -12.54 20.61 -27.12
C TYR A 87 -11.65 20.57 -25.87
N GLU A 88 -10.35 20.28 -26.02
CA GLU A 88 -9.38 20.27 -24.91
C GLU A 88 -8.92 21.68 -24.52
N ASN A 89 -8.92 22.64 -25.45
CA ASN A 89 -8.49 24.02 -25.19
C ASN A 89 -9.58 24.94 -24.62
N ASP A 90 -10.86 24.58 -24.73
CA ASP A 90 -11.99 25.41 -24.23
C ASP A 90 -12.32 25.18 -22.73
N ASP A 91 -11.48 24.41 -22.04
CA ASP A 91 -11.74 23.91 -20.67
C ASP A 91 -11.01 24.72 -19.58
N GLU A 92 -10.86 26.03 -19.80
CA GLU A 92 -10.33 26.98 -18.82
C GLU A 92 -11.42 27.38 -17.77
N SER A 93 -12.17 26.39 -17.27
CA SER A 93 -13.21 26.56 -16.24
C SER A 93 -12.95 25.67 -15.02
N GLU A 94 -12.18 26.26 -14.10
CA GLU A 94 -12.02 26.02 -12.67
C GLU A 94 -12.57 24.72 -12.02
N GLY A 95 -11.63 23.84 -11.68
CA GLY A 95 -11.54 23.19 -10.35
C GLY A 95 -12.48 22.04 -10.04
N ILE A 96 -13.79 22.18 -10.25
CA ILE A 96 -14.80 21.19 -9.83
C ILE A 96 -14.95 20.07 -10.87
N ASP A 97 -14.83 20.41 -12.15
CA ASP A 97 -15.00 19.43 -13.23
C ASP A 97 -13.79 18.49 -13.36
N THR A 98 -12.62 18.87 -12.84
CA THR A 98 -11.43 18.00 -12.89
C THR A 98 -11.60 16.73 -12.03
N GLU A 99 -12.21 16.84 -10.85
CA GLU A 99 -12.49 15.70 -9.98
C GLU A 99 -13.62 14.83 -10.55
N GLY A 100 -14.65 15.47 -11.11
CA GLY A 100 -15.73 14.78 -11.82
C GLY A 100 -15.24 14.01 -13.05
N LYS A 101 -14.35 14.62 -13.84
CA LYS A 101 -13.66 14.01 -14.98
C LYS A 101 -12.77 12.84 -14.54
N ARG A 102 -11.96 13.01 -13.48
CA ARG A 102 -11.14 11.93 -12.91
C ARG A 102 -11.97 10.75 -12.40
N MET A 103 -13.07 11.02 -11.71
CA MET A 103 -14.01 9.99 -11.26
C MET A 103 -14.69 9.28 -12.43
N ARG A 104 -15.11 10.03 -13.46
CA ARG A 104 -15.71 9.45 -14.66
C ARG A 104 -14.70 8.58 -15.42
N GLU A 105 -13.47 9.05 -15.59
CA GLU A 105 -12.40 8.29 -16.20
C GLU A 105 -12.03 7.03 -15.42
N SER A 106 -11.98 7.10 -14.09
CA SER A 106 -11.67 5.93 -13.25
C SER A 106 -12.77 4.87 -13.36
N LEU A 107 -14.04 5.28 -13.34
CA LEU A 107 -15.19 4.40 -13.59
C LEU A 107 -15.13 3.75 -14.97
N ILE A 108 -14.82 4.52 -16.01
CA ILE A 108 -14.68 4.01 -17.37
C ILE A 108 -13.52 3.01 -17.45
N LYS A 109 -12.35 3.34 -16.88
CA LYS A 109 -11.18 2.44 -16.81
C LYS A 109 -11.50 1.15 -16.05
N GLU A 110 -12.28 1.23 -14.97
CA GLU A 110 -12.77 0.07 -14.20
C GLU A 110 -13.69 -0.81 -15.06
N GLN A 111 -14.68 -0.21 -15.75
CA GLN A 111 -15.59 -0.94 -16.64
C GLN A 111 -14.86 -1.62 -17.81
N PHE A 112 -13.85 -0.98 -18.39
CA PHE A 112 -13.01 -1.62 -19.41
C PHE A 112 -12.11 -2.72 -18.83
N ALA A 113 -11.65 -2.57 -17.59
CA ALA A 113 -10.92 -3.64 -16.90
C ALA A 113 -11.81 -4.87 -16.70
N LEU A 114 -13.06 -4.70 -16.27
CA LEU A 114 -14.03 -5.80 -16.12
C LEU A 114 -14.25 -6.59 -17.42
N ARG A 115 -14.23 -5.91 -18.57
CA ARG A 115 -14.42 -6.52 -19.91
C ARG A 115 -13.19 -7.29 -20.41
N ARG A 116 -11.99 -7.02 -19.91
CA ARG A 116 -10.78 -7.78 -20.26
C ARG A 116 -10.79 -9.10 -19.49
N LYS A 117 -10.61 -10.25 -20.17
CA LYS A 117 -10.49 -11.56 -19.52
C LYS A 117 -9.42 -11.50 -18.41
N GLY A 118 -9.85 -11.66 -17.15
CA GLY A 118 -9.00 -11.58 -15.95
C GLY A 118 -9.06 -10.26 -15.15
N GLY A 119 -9.70 -9.20 -15.67
CA GLY A 119 -9.81 -7.93 -14.95
C GLY A 119 -10.89 -7.91 -13.87
N ALA A 120 -11.98 -8.69 -14.02
CA ALA A 120 -12.98 -8.86 -12.97
C ALA A 120 -12.39 -9.48 -11.70
N GLU A 121 -11.58 -10.53 -11.84
CA GLU A 121 -10.90 -11.18 -10.71
C GLU A 121 -9.89 -10.25 -10.03
N LYS A 122 -9.13 -9.47 -10.81
CA LYS A 122 -8.16 -8.50 -10.28
C LYS A 122 -8.85 -7.31 -9.58
N SER A 123 -9.96 -6.82 -10.11
CA SER A 123 -10.76 -5.75 -9.48
C SER A 123 -11.46 -6.23 -8.21
N LEU A 124 -12.01 -7.45 -8.19
CA LEU A 124 -12.60 -8.06 -7.00
C LEU A 124 -11.57 -8.26 -5.89
N LYS A 125 -10.36 -8.74 -6.24
CA LYS A 125 -9.27 -8.91 -5.28
C LYS A 125 -8.84 -7.58 -4.66
N ARG A 126 -8.73 -6.53 -5.49
CA ARG A 126 -8.36 -5.20 -5.01
C ARG A 126 -9.44 -4.57 -4.11
N LYS A 127 -10.72 -4.69 -4.48
CA LYS A 127 -11.82 -4.23 -3.61
C LYS A 127 -11.81 -4.96 -2.27
N LYS A 128 -11.61 -6.28 -2.28
CA LYS A 128 -11.50 -7.09 -1.06
C LYS A 128 -10.33 -6.66 -0.18
N GLU A 129 -9.16 -6.38 -0.76
CA GLU A 129 -8.00 -5.86 -0.01
C GLU A 129 -8.23 -4.44 0.54
N GLU A 130 -8.97 -3.59 -0.18
CA GLU A 130 -9.34 -2.24 0.29
C GLU A 130 -10.37 -2.30 1.43
N ASP A 131 -11.37 -3.19 1.32
CA ASP A 131 -12.38 -3.42 2.37
C ASP A 131 -11.75 -4.00 3.65
N GLU A 132 -10.86 -5.00 3.51
CA GLU A 132 -10.13 -5.60 4.64
C GLU A 132 -9.27 -4.57 5.41
N LYS A 133 -8.61 -3.66 4.70
CA LYS A 133 -7.83 -2.58 5.32
C LYS A 133 -8.72 -1.59 6.07
N LYS A 134 -9.85 -1.21 5.49
CA LYS A 134 -10.78 -0.28 6.11
C LYS A 134 -11.37 -0.87 7.40
N GLU A 135 -11.74 -2.15 7.38
CA GLU A 135 -12.20 -2.85 8.59
C GLU A 135 -11.10 -2.92 9.66
N GLU A 136 -9.84 -3.16 9.27
CA GLU A 136 -8.71 -3.19 10.19
C GLU A 136 -8.43 -1.82 10.82
N GLU A 137 -8.53 -0.73 10.04
CA GLU A 137 -8.42 0.65 10.53
C GLU A 137 -9.55 1.01 11.51
N GLU A 138 -10.79 0.65 11.19
CA GLU A 138 -11.93 0.85 12.10
C GLU A 138 -11.79 0.04 13.39
N ARG A 139 -11.14 -1.12 13.34
CA ARG A 139 -10.82 -1.92 14.52
C ARG A 139 -9.68 -1.31 15.33
N ALA A 140 -8.65 -0.78 14.65
CA ALA A 140 -7.57 -0.05 15.30
C ALA A 140 -8.08 1.19 16.04
N GLY A 141 -9.06 1.91 15.48
CA GLY A 141 -9.69 3.06 16.14
C GLY A 141 -10.49 2.72 17.40
N ARG A 142 -10.98 1.48 17.53
CA ARG A 142 -11.75 1.00 18.70
C ARG A 142 -10.87 0.38 19.78
N SER A 143 -9.66 -0.03 19.43
CA SER A 143 -8.76 -0.75 20.33
C SER A 143 -8.08 0.16 21.36
N ARG A 144 -7.81 -0.37 22.57
CA ARG A 144 -7.09 0.33 23.65
C ARG A 144 -5.57 0.08 23.65
N LEU A 145 -5.10 -0.82 22.78
CA LEU A 145 -3.70 -1.26 22.77
C LEU A 145 -2.76 -0.17 22.26
N LYS A 146 -1.47 -0.25 22.64
CA LYS A 146 -0.44 0.65 22.13
C LYS A 146 0.01 0.21 20.73
N ALA A 147 0.20 1.18 19.84
CA ALA A 147 0.70 1.00 18.47
C ALA A 147 -0.09 -0.03 17.63
N VAL A 148 -1.41 0.02 17.67
CA VAL A 148 -2.28 -0.97 16.98
C VAL A 148 -2.17 -0.91 15.46
N GLN A 149 -1.99 0.28 14.92
CA GLN A 149 -1.84 0.51 13.47
C GLN A 149 -0.65 -0.24 12.87
N TYR A 150 0.34 -0.61 13.68
CA TYR A 150 1.56 -1.29 13.24
C TYR A 150 1.52 -2.81 13.42
N THR A 151 0.37 -3.39 13.79
CA THR A 151 0.24 -4.84 14.05
C THR A 151 0.61 -5.69 12.86
N GLY A 152 -0.11 -5.52 11.74
CA GLY A 152 0.14 -6.27 10.51
C GLY A 152 1.51 -5.96 9.90
N THR A 153 1.99 -4.72 10.04
CA THR A 153 3.30 -4.29 9.50
C THR A 153 4.47 -4.90 10.27
N LYS A 154 4.37 -4.96 11.61
CA LYS A 154 5.47 -5.42 12.45
C LYS A 154 5.54 -6.94 12.53
N ILE A 155 4.40 -7.58 12.77
CA ILE A 155 4.31 -9.03 12.92
C ILE A 155 3.36 -9.54 11.85
N VAL A 156 3.94 -10.09 10.78
CA VAL A 156 3.19 -10.60 9.64
C VAL A 156 2.20 -11.69 10.10
N GLY A 157 0.93 -11.51 9.75
CA GLY A 157 -0.14 -12.47 10.08
C GLY A 157 -0.63 -12.44 11.53
N LEU A 158 -0.30 -11.39 12.30
CA LEU A 158 -0.88 -11.14 13.62
C LEU A 158 -2.08 -10.19 13.50
N ASN A 159 -3.22 -10.59 14.05
CA ASN A 159 -4.44 -9.79 14.01
C ASN A 159 -4.61 -8.97 15.29
N ILE A 160 -5.19 -7.77 15.18
CA ILE A 160 -5.52 -6.91 16.33
C ILE A 160 -6.33 -7.66 17.38
N ALA A 161 -7.36 -8.42 16.96
CA ALA A 161 -8.21 -9.21 17.85
C ALA A 161 -7.42 -10.23 18.70
N THR A 162 -6.33 -10.79 18.15
CA THR A 162 -5.49 -11.72 18.91
C THR A 162 -4.62 -11.00 19.93
N ARG A 163 -4.18 -9.77 19.66
CA ARG A 163 -3.47 -8.97 20.67
C ARG A 163 -4.41 -8.57 21.80
N GLU A 164 -5.64 -8.16 21.46
CA GLU A 164 -6.66 -7.79 22.44
C GLU A 164 -6.99 -8.95 23.38
N SER A 165 -7.11 -10.17 22.85
CA SER A 165 -7.37 -11.35 23.68
C SER A 165 -6.22 -11.67 24.63
N TYR A 166 -4.96 -11.56 24.20
CA TYR A 166 -3.81 -11.75 25.10
C TYR A 166 -3.73 -10.68 26.18
N TRP A 167 -3.93 -9.40 25.82
CA TRP A 167 -3.97 -8.32 26.79
C TRP A 167 -5.09 -8.54 27.83
N GLN A 168 -6.29 -8.92 27.39
CA GLN A 168 -7.41 -9.21 28.29
C GLN A 168 -7.10 -10.39 29.23
N LEU A 169 -6.43 -11.43 28.75
CA LEU A 169 -5.98 -12.55 29.58
C LEU A 169 -4.94 -12.11 30.63
N ILE A 170 -3.99 -11.26 30.25
CA ILE A 170 -3.00 -10.70 31.18
C ILE A 170 -3.71 -9.84 32.23
N LEU A 171 -4.59 -8.93 31.81
CA LEU A 171 -5.38 -8.08 32.70
C LEU A 171 -6.16 -8.91 33.72
N GLN A 172 -6.91 -9.91 33.28
CA GLN A 172 -7.65 -10.81 34.18
C GLN A 172 -6.74 -11.55 35.16
N SER A 173 -5.55 -11.95 34.72
CA SER A 173 -4.57 -12.62 35.60
C SER A 173 -3.97 -11.66 36.63
N LEU A 174 -3.74 -10.39 36.27
CA LEU A 174 -3.25 -9.35 37.15
C LEU A 174 -4.29 -8.93 38.18
N ILE A 175 -5.54 -8.76 37.78
CA ILE A 175 -6.65 -8.45 38.71
C ILE A 175 -6.74 -9.54 39.78
N LYS A 176 -6.72 -10.82 39.37
CA LYS A 176 -6.73 -11.94 40.31
C LYS A 176 -5.52 -11.95 41.24
N ASN A 177 -4.32 -11.64 40.71
CA ASN A 177 -3.11 -11.53 41.53
C ASN A 177 -3.24 -10.42 42.57
N TYR A 178 -3.72 -9.25 42.15
CA TYR A 178 -3.94 -8.09 43.00
C TYR A 178 -4.97 -8.36 44.09
N ASP A 179 -6.14 -8.91 43.74
CA ASP A 179 -7.21 -9.24 44.69
C ASP A 179 -6.75 -10.29 45.72
N THR A 180 -5.90 -11.24 45.32
CA THR A 180 -5.35 -12.25 46.23
C THR A 180 -4.31 -11.63 47.18
N CYS A 181 -3.48 -10.73 46.67
CA CYS A 181 -2.36 -10.19 47.42
C CYS A 181 -2.72 -8.98 48.29
N ILE A 182 -3.74 -8.19 47.93
CA ILE A 182 -4.13 -6.99 48.69
C ILE A 182 -4.62 -7.32 50.11
N VAL A 183 -5.14 -8.54 50.30
CA VAL A 183 -5.64 -9.04 51.60
C VAL A 183 -4.49 -9.51 52.50
N LEU A 184 -3.25 -9.60 51.98
CA LEU A 184 -2.12 -10.10 52.76
C LEU A 184 -1.50 -8.99 53.63
N PRO A 185 -1.17 -9.28 54.91
CA PRO A 185 -0.62 -8.29 55.85
C PRO A 185 0.66 -7.61 55.38
N GLN A 186 1.45 -8.31 54.55
CA GLN A 186 2.70 -7.81 53.96
C GLN A 186 2.49 -6.65 52.97
N TYR A 187 1.28 -6.47 52.45
CA TYR A 187 0.92 -5.42 51.50
C TYR A 187 -0.15 -4.46 52.05
N GLU A 188 -0.73 -4.74 53.23
CA GLU A 188 -1.69 -3.88 53.94
C GLU A 188 -1.12 -2.49 54.27
N SER A 189 0.19 -2.35 54.50
CA SER A 189 0.81 -1.03 54.77
C SER A 189 0.92 -0.13 53.53
N ASN A 190 0.72 -0.68 52.31
CA ASN A 190 0.71 0.07 51.06
C ASN A 190 -0.72 0.49 50.63
N THR A 191 -1.74 0.19 51.46
CA THR A 191 -3.17 0.45 51.23
C THR A 191 -3.55 1.92 51.06
N ALA A 192 -2.67 2.86 51.40
CA ALA A 192 -2.87 4.27 51.11
C ALA A 192 -2.95 4.58 49.60
N ASN A 193 -2.37 3.71 48.75
CA ASN A 193 -2.44 3.78 47.30
C ASN A 193 -3.10 2.51 46.74
N LYS A 194 -4.40 2.33 47.01
CA LYS A 194 -5.20 1.32 46.30
C LYS A 194 -5.14 1.65 44.80
N LEU A 195 -4.41 0.84 44.03
CA LEU A 195 -4.30 0.99 42.58
C LEU A 195 -5.71 0.94 41.99
N SER A 196 -6.01 1.90 41.12
CA SER A 196 -7.27 1.90 40.38
C SER A 196 -7.26 0.76 39.37
N GLU A 197 -8.44 0.27 39.00
CA GLU A 197 -8.59 -0.69 37.90
C GLU A 197 -7.91 -0.19 36.61
N ARG A 198 -7.93 1.13 36.38
CA ARG A 198 -7.23 1.77 35.26
C ARG A 198 -5.70 1.63 35.34
N ASP A 199 -5.13 1.73 36.54
CA ASP A 199 -3.68 1.57 36.72
C ASP A 199 -3.27 0.13 36.40
N ILE A 200 -4.12 -0.86 36.72
CA ILE A 200 -3.88 -2.27 36.38
C ILE A 200 -4.02 -2.49 34.86
N GLU A 201 -4.98 -1.83 34.21
CA GLU A 201 -5.10 -1.81 32.74
C GLU A 201 -3.85 -1.26 32.07
N ASP A 202 -3.31 -0.13 32.57
CA ASP A 202 -2.12 0.52 32.02
C ASP A 202 -0.87 -0.37 32.13
N ILE A 203 -0.69 -1.06 33.27
CA ILE A 203 0.38 -2.04 33.46
C ILE A 203 0.23 -3.22 32.48
N ALA A 204 -0.99 -3.73 32.31
CA ALA A 204 -1.25 -4.80 31.35
C ALA A 204 -0.91 -4.35 29.91
N LEU A 205 -1.21 -3.10 29.56
CA LEU A 205 -0.87 -2.50 28.27
C LEU A 205 0.66 -2.42 28.08
N ASP A 206 1.39 -2.03 29.11
CA ASP A 206 2.86 -1.94 29.05
C ASP A 206 3.52 -3.31 28.90
N LEU A 207 3.01 -4.32 29.60
CA LEU A 207 3.51 -5.70 29.49
C LEU A 207 3.28 -6.28 28.09
N GLU A 208 2.09 -6.07 27.54
CA GLU A 208 1.79 -6.47 26.17
C GLU A 208 2.73 -5.74 25.19
N TYR A 209 2.86 -4.42 25.34
CA TYR A 209 3.66 -3.60 24.45
C TYR A 209 5.15 -3.92 24.51
N GLN A 210 5.70 -4.24 25.68
CA GLN A 210 7.10 -4.67 25.82
C GLN A 210 7.39 -5.96 25.05
N LYS A 211 6.46 -6.92 25.07
CA LYS A 211 6.59 -8.18 24.34
C LYS A 211 6.27 -8.03 22.85
N PHE A 212 5.38 -7.13 22.48
CA PHE A 212 5.16 -6.73 21.09
C PHE A 212 6.36 -5.98 20.52
N THR A 213 7.03 -5.14 21.31
CA THR A 213 8.21 -4.37 20.88
C THR A 213 9.44 -5.25 20.66
N SER A 214 9.66 -6.21 21.55
CA SER A 214 10.81 -7.14 21.50
C SER A 214 10.73 -8.21 20.41
N ASN A 215 9.53 -8.59 19.96
CA ASN A 215 9.35 -9.69 19.02
C ASN A 215 8.85 -9.21 17.65
N SER A 216 9.35 -9.84 16.58
CA SER A 216 8.88 -9.65 15.19
C SER A 216 8.19 -10.90 14.62
N VAL A 217 8.30 -12.05 15.29
CA VAL A 217 7.76 -13.33 14.83
C VAL A 217 6.52 -13.71 15.63
N LYS A 218 5.41 -14.02 14.94
CA LYS A 218 4.10 -14.33 15.54
C LYS A 218 4.18 -15.40 16.63
N MET A 219 4.85 -16.52 16.36
CA MET A 219 4.99 -17.62 17.33
C MET A 219 5.77 -17.20 18.58
N MET A 220 6.81 -16.37 18.42
CA MET A 220 7.60 -15.87 19.56
C MET A 220 6.80 -14.90 20.41
N TYR A 221 6.02 -14.01 19.78
CA TYR A 221 5.09 -13.13 20.48
C TYR A 221 4.07 -13.94 21.31
N GLN A 222 3.41 -14.93 20.70
CA GLN A 222 2.43 -15.78 21.40
C GLN A 222 3.06 -16.53 22.58
N LYS A 223 4.25 -17.12 22.39
CA LYS A 223 5.01 -17.78 23.46
C LYS A 223 5.40 -16.79 24.57
N GLY A 224 5.80 -15.57 24.20
CA GLY A 224 6.13 -14.50 25.13
C GLY A 224 4.93 -14.09 25.99
N MET A 225 3.76 -13.88 25.38
CA MET A 225 2.49 -13.61 26.08
C MET A 225 2.14 -14.72 27.07
N MET A 226 2.19 -15.98 26.60
CA MET A 226 1.89 -17.14 27.45
C MET A 226 2.86 -17.25 28.63
N SER A 227 4.14 -16.95 28.41
CA SER A 227 5.15 -16.94 29.47
C SER A 227 4.86 -15.87 30.53
N VAL A 228 4.47 -14.66 30.12
CA VAL A 228 4.09 -13.59 31.07
C VAL A 228 2.88 -14.03 31.91
N MET A 229 1.84 -14.55 31.25
CA MET A 229 0.66 -15.05 31.96
C MET A 229 0.99 -16.18 32.93
N MET A 230 1.86 -17.13 32.54
CA MET A 230 2.31 -18.21 33.44
C MET A 230 3.09 -17.68 34.64
N ASN A 231 3.93 -16.67 34.45
CA ASN A 231 4.68 -16.05 35.55
C ASN A 231 3.73 -15.36 36.54
N ILE A 232 2.74 -14.62 36.05
CA ILE A 232 1.73 -13.98 36.91
C ILE A 232 0.97 -15.05 37.71
N ARG A 233 0.54 -16.15 37.07
CA ARG A 233 -0.15 -17.25 37.78
C ARG A 233 0.72 -17.88 38.87
N LYS A 234 1.99 -18.15 38.58
CA LYS A 234 2.95 -18.66 39.58
C LYS A 234 3.12 -17.70 40.75
N ASN A 235 3.18 -16.39 40.48
CA ASN A 235 3.26 -15.38 41.52
C ASN A 235 1.98 -15.31 42.36
N THR A 236 0.81 -15.48 41.73
CA THR A 236 -0.47 -15.63 42.45
C THR A 236 -0.49 -16.84 43.36
N GLU A 237 -0.03 -18.00 42.89
CA GLU A 237 0.07 -19.23 43.71
C GLU A 237 1.07 -19.07 44.86
N ALA A 238 2.18 -18.34 44.62
CA ALA A 238 3.19 -18.04 45.63
C ALA A 238 2.80 -16.88 46.56
N ASN A 239 1.61 -16.28 46.41
CA ASN A 239 1.15 -15.11 47.17
C ASN A 239 2.12 -13.92 47.10
N LYS A 240 2.74 -13.73 45.93
CA LYS A 240 3.65 -12.62 45.64
C LYS A 240 2.98 -11.66 44.65
N MET A 241 2.99 -10.37 44.99
CA MET A 241 2.59 -9.31 44.05
C MET A 241 3.56 -9.29 42.88
N GLN A 242 3.01 -9.13 41.67
CA GLN A 242 3.82 -8.93 40.47
C GLN A 242 4.69 -7.66 40.60
N GLU A 243 5.97 -7.73 40.21
CA GLU A 243 6.93 -6.63 40.35
C GLU A 243 6.45 -5.34 39.65
N GLU A 244 5.81 -5.47 38.49
CA GLU A 244 5.30 -4.33 37.72
C GLU A 244 4.16 -3.58 38.44
N LEU A 245 3.41 -4.25 39.33
CA LEU A 245 2.39 -3.61 40.18
C LEU A 245 3.02 -2.75 41.30
N LEU A 246 4.25 -3.06 41.71
CA LEU A 246 4.97 -2.33 42.77
C LEU A 246 5.67 -1.08 42.23
N THR A 247 6.09 -1.10 40.96
CA THR A 247 6.85 -0.01 40.34
C THR A 247 5.97 1.01 39.62
N HIS A 248 4.68 0.72 39.43
CA HIS A 248 3.80 1.59 38.64
C HIS A 248 3.50 2.89 39.37
N THR A 249 3.89 4.01 38.76
CA THR A 249 3.46 5.34 39.19
C THR A 249 2.11 5.63 38.53
N PRO A 250 1.01 5.82 39.28
CA PRO A 250 -0.28 6.09 38.70
C PRO A 250 -0.22 7.34 37.83
N THR A 251 -0.70 7.25 36.59
CA THR A 251 -0.92 8.43 35.75
C THR A 251 -2.05 9.24 36.36
N LEU A 252 -1.66 10.21 37.18
CA LEU A 252 -2.57 11.18 37.78
C LEU A 252 -3.47 11.76 36.68
N SER A 253 -4.78 11.66 36.87
CA SER A 253 -5.72 12.37 36.00
C SER A 253 -5.33 13.84 35.91
N LEU A 254 -5.62 14.52 34.79
CA LEU A 254 -5.33 15.95 34.62
C LEU A 254 -5.78 16.77 35.85
N MET A 255 -6.94 16.42 36.41
CA MET A 255 -7.47 17.01 37.65
C MET A 255 -6.62 16.70 38.89
N GLN A 256 -6.18 15.46 39.09
CA GLN A 256 -5.30 15.10 40.22
C GLN A 256 -3.90 15.70 40.08
N ALA A 257 -3.36 15.78 38.86
CA ALA A 257 -2.10 16.44 38.55
C ALA A 257 -2.18 17.96 38.81
N LEU A 258 -3.28 18.60 38.40
CA LEU A 258 -3.56 20.01 38.71
C LEU A 258 -3.75 20.23 40.21
N GLN A 259 -4.47 19.35 40.92
CA GLN A 259 -4.65 19.41 42.36
C GLN A 259 -3.34 19.24 43.13
N LEU A 260 -2.46 18.33 42.71
CA LEU A 260 -1.11 18.19 43.28
C LEU A 260 -0.28 19.45 43.05
N ARG A 261 -0.34 20.02 41.86
CA ARG A 261 0.35 21.28 41.54
C ARG A 261 -0.17 22.45 42.38
N LEU A 262 -1.48 22.50 42.64
CA LEU A 262 -2.12 23.44 43.57
C LEU A 262 -1.68 23.22 45.02
N LYS A 263 -1.67 21.97 45.50
CA LYS A 263 -1.19 21.60 46.84
C LYS A 263 0.30 21.93 47.04
N MET A 264 1.12 21.80 46.01
CA MET A 264 2.54 22.20 46.05
C MET A 264 2.72 23.71 46.13
N LYS A 265 1.85 24.51 45.50
CA LYS A 265 1.85 25.98 45.63
C LYS A 265 1.34 26.48 46.98
N LEU A 266 0.57 25.67 47.71
CA LEU A 266 -0.07 26.02 48.97
C LEU A 266 0.71 25.59 50.23
N LYS A 267 1.86 24.92 50.12
CA LYS A 267 2.70 24.66 51.31
C LYS A 267 3.20 26.00 51.86
N PRO A 268 2.77 26.44 53.05
CA PRO A 268 3.29 27.65 53.64
C PRO A 268 4.75 27.39 54.05
N GLN A 269 5.62 28.32 53.69
CA GLN A 269 6.97 28.44 54.26
C GLN A 269 6.80 28.53 55.78
N ARG A 270 6.95 27.41 56.50
CA ARG A 270 7.03 27.45 57.97
C ARG A 270 8.33 28.16 58.32
N SER A 271 8.15 29.39 58.79
CA SER A 271 9.10 30.28 59.45
C SER A 271 10.13 29.52 60.30
N LYS A 272 11.41 29.66 59.95
CA LYS A 272 12.51 29.47 60.90
C LYS A 272 12.54 30.71 61.80
N VAL A 273 11.87 30.65 62.95
CA VAL A 273 12.08 31.60 64.04
C VAL A 273 12.13 30.79 65.34
N ASP A 274 13.22 31.00 66.07
CA ASP A 274 13.55 30.63 67.46
C ASP A 274 14.10 29.23 67.78
N LYS A 275 15.42 29.18 68.06
CA LYS A 275 16.00 29.10 69.43
C LYS A 275 17.51 28.89 69.37
N GLU A 276 18.28 29.99 69.39
CA GLU A 276 19.65 29.97 69.92
C GLU A 276 19.60 30.50 71.35
N ASN A 277 19.98 29.65 72.30
CA ASN A 277 20.20 30.05 73.69
C ASN A 277 21.36 29.19 74.20
N PRO A 278 22.61 29.69 74.24
CA PRO A 278 23.70 28.99 74.90
C PRO A 278 23.89 29.55 76.31
N LYS A 279 23.50 28.76 77.31
CA LYS A 279 24.15 28.81 78.63
C LYS A 279 25.44 28.02 78.52
N GLN A 280 26.59 28.67 78.76
CA GLN A 280 27.75 28.12 79.49
C GLN A 280 28.89 29.13 79.51
N THR A 281 29.03 29.84 80.64
CA THR A 281 30.27 30.12 81.37
C THR A 281 29.88 30.46 82.79
#